data_AF-A0A7W7NZV1-F1
#
_entry.id   AF-A0A7W7NZV1-F1
#
_cell.length_a   1.000
_cell.length_b   1.000
_cell.length_c   1.000
_cell.angle_alpha   90.00
_cell.angle_beta   90.00
_cell.angle_gamma   90.00
#
_symmetry.space_group_name_H-M   'P 1'
#
loop_
_entity.id
_entity.type
_entity.pdbx_description
1 polymer ?
#
loop_
_entity_poly.entity_id
_entity_poly.type
_entity_poly.pdbx_seq_one_letter_code
_entity_poly.pdbx_strand_id
1 'polypeptide(L)' 'MSNGKPNALTAADREALADLPKTEWFDVRFAPIARPMYRCDRLEAAGMLERRVRDLKIVNEHVSYRVEYRRKPGAATEG' A
#
# COMPACT_ATOMS: atom_id res chain seq x y z
N MET A 1 8.39 0.74 -20.80
CA MET A 1 7.52 0.71 -19.61
C MET A 1 8.44 0.68 -18.40
N SER A 2 8.24 1.59 -17.43
CA SER A 2 9.21 2.01 -16.41
C SER A 2 9.91 0.86 -15.69
N ASN A 3 11.11 0.48 -16.17
CA ASN A 3 11.99 -0.51 -15.56
C ASN A 3 12.85 0.18 -14.50
N GLY A 4 12.21 0.82 -13.52
CA GLY A 4 12.88 1.31 -12.32
C GLY A 4 13.02 0.13 -11.39
N LYS A 5 14.25 -0.33 -11.10
CA LYS A 5 14.51 -1.28 -10.02
C LYS A 5 13.70 -0.84 -8.80
N PRO A 6 12.92 -1.71 -8.13
CA PRO A 6 12.28 -1.33 -6.88
C PRO A 6 13.40 -0.85 -5.96
N ASN A 7 13.41 0.45 -5.65
CA ASN A 7 14.37 0.99 -4.70
C ASN A 7 14.20 0.17 -3.43
N ALA A 8 15.31 -0.40 -2.94
CA ALA A 8 15.31 -1.23 -1.75
C ALA A 8 14.49 -0.55 -0.65
N LEU A 9 13.65 -1.34 0.04
CA LEU A 9 12.87 -0.82 1.15
C LEU A 9 13.81 -0.25 2.21
N THR A 10 13.54 0.98 2.60
CA THR A 10 14.28 1.67 3.66
C THR A 10 13.83 1.15 5.03
N ALA A 11 14.58 1.48 6.09
CA ALA A 11 14.16 1.18 7.46
C ALA A 11 12.77 1.78 7.76
N ALA A 12 12.52 3.00 7.31
CA ALA A 12 11.23 3.67 7.43
C ALA A 12 10.09 2.90 6.72
N ASP A 13 10.35 2.31 5.54
CA ASP A 13 9.33 1.49 4.86
C ASP A 13 9.00 0.24 5.69
N ARG A 14 10.01 -0.41 6.29
CA ARG A 14 9.83 -1.61 7.13
C ARG A 14 9.10 -1.29 8.45
N GLU A 15 9.42 -0.17 9.08
CA GLU A 15 8.71 0.33 10.26
C GLU A 15 7.24 0.60 9.93
N ALA A 16 6.97 1.31 8.82
CA ALA A 16 5.58 1.49 8.36
C ALA A 16 4.89 0.16 8.13
N LEU A 17 5.56 -0.79 7.46
CA LEU A 17 5.00 -2.12 7.27
C LEU A 17 4.64 -2.76 8.61
N ALA A 18 5.48 -2.63 9.65
CA ALA A 18 5.21 -3.18 10.98
C ALA A 18 3.96 -2.56 11.64
N ASP A 19 3.70 -1.26 11.42
CA ASP A 19 2.58 -0.51 12.00
C ASP A 19 1.24 -0.71 11.29
N LEU A 20 1.24 -1.20 10.04
CA LEU A 20 0.01 -1.42 9.27
C LEU A 20 -0.86 -2.56 9.86
N PRO A 21 -2.17 -2.60 9.58
CA PRO A 21 -2.99 -3.77 9.92
C PRO A 21 -2.42 -5.08 9.33
N LYS A 22 -2.44 -6.15 10.12
CA LYS A 22 -1.79 -7.43 9.75
C LYS A 22 -2.67 -8.33 8.89
N THR A 23 -3.98 -8.34 9.14
CA THR A 23 -4.92 -9.33 8.58
C THR A 23 -6.01 -8.70 7.72
N GLU A 24 -6.31 -7.42 7.91
CA GLU A 24 -7.46 -6.75 7.31
C GLU A 24 -7.05 -5.76 6.21
N TRP A 25 -8.00 -5.52 5.30
CA TRP A 25 -7.88 -4.42 4.35
C TRP A 25 -8.06 -3.10 5.08
N PHE A 26 -7.25 -2.10 4.73
CA PHE A 26 -7.34 -0.76 5.29
C PHE A 26 -7.30 0.30 4.18
N ASP A 27 -8.05 1.38 4.37
CA ASP A 27 -8.02 2.54 3.48
C ASP A 27 -6.71 3.31 3.68
N VAL A 28 -5.99 3.54 2.59
CA VAL A 28 -4.69 4.22 2.62
C VAL A 28 -4.76 5.61 3.26
N ARG A 29 -5.91 6.29 3.17
CA ARG A 29 -6.11 7.64 3.73
C ARG A 29 -6.13 7.66 5.25
N PHE A 30 -6.41 6.52 5.87
CA PHE A 30 -6.50 6.36 7.33
C PHE A 30 -5.38 5.46 7.89
N ALA A 31 -4.38 5.11 7.08
CA ALA A 31 -3.29 4.26 7.55
C ALA A 31 -2.46 4.99 8.63
N PRO A 32 -2.09 4.31 9.73
CA PRO A 32 -1.41 4.93 10.87
C PRO A 32 0.10 5.12 10.63
N ILE A 33 0.49 5.62 9.46
CA ILE A 33 1.89 5.78 9.04
C ILE A 33 2.14 7.13 8.39
N ALA A 34 3.37 7.62 8.43
CA ALA A 34 3.73 8.86 7.74
C ALA A 34 3.74 8.66 6.20
N ARG A 35 3.13 9.62 5.48
CA ARG A 35 2.99 9.59 4.02
C ARG A 35 2.38 8.26 3.49
N PRO A 36 1.15 7.91 3.90
CA PRO A 36 0.53 6.62 3.61
C PRO A 36 0.59 6.17 2.15
N MET A 37 0.16 7.03 1.22
CA MET A 37 0.14 6.69 -0.21
C MET A 37 1.53 6.33 -0.72
N TYR A 38 2.53 7.19 -0.46
CA TYR A 38 3.90 6.97 -0.90
C TYR A 38 4.50 5.67 -0.34
N ARG A 39 4.28 5.38 0.95
CA ARG A 39 4.82 4.16 1.58
C ARG A 39 4.08 2.91 1.11
N CYS A 40 2.76 2.94 1.00
CA CYS A 40 1.97 1.82 0.49
C CYS A 40 2.33 1.49 -0.97
N ASP A 41 2.56 2.49 -1.82
CA ASP A 41 3.01 2.27 -3.21
C ASP A 41 4.39 1.59 -3.25
N ARG A 42 5.35 2.01 -2.40
CA ARG A 42 6.66 1.36 -2.30
C ARG A 42 6.55 -0.09 -1.81
N LEU A 43 5.73 -0.32 -0.79
CA LEU A 43 5.53 -1.64 -0.20
C LEU A 43 4.77 -2.58 -1.15
N GLU A 44 3.82 -2.06 -1.95
CA GLU A 44 3.18 -2.80 -3.05
C GLU A 44 4.20 -3.17 -4.12
N ALA A 45 5.01 -2.21 -4.58
CA ALA A 45 6.05 -2.44 -5.58
C ALA A 45 7.10 -3.45 -5.12
N ALA A 46 7.36 -3.52 -3.81
CA ALA A 46 8.24 -4.51 -3.18
C ALA A 46 7.55 -5.85 -2.88
N GLY A 47 6.27 -6.03 -3.27
CA GLY A 47 5.54 -7.28 -3.04
C GLY A 47 5.10 -7.53 -1.60
N MET A 48 5.14 -6.53 -0.73
CA MET A 48 4.74 -6.65 0.68
C MET A 48 3.25 -6.40 0.89
N LEU A 49 2.64 -5.57 0.05
CA LEU A 49 1.20 -5.28 0.07
C LEU A 49 0.53 -5.76 -1.22
N GLU A 50 -0.76 -6.02 -1.10
CA GLU A 50 -1.70 -6.09 -2.21
C GLU A 50 -2.65 -4.90 -2.15
N ARG A 51 -3.06 -4.43 -3.33
CA ARG A 51 -3.89 -3.24 -3.50
C ARG A 51 -5.22 -3.61 -4.14
N ARG A 52 -6.28 -2.93 -3.72
CA ARG A 52 -7.58 -2.97 -4.40
C ARG A 52 -8.21 -1.59 -4.47
N VAL A 53 -9.08 -1.40 -5.46
CA VAL A 53 -9.92 -0.20 -5.59
C VAL A 53 -11.34 -0.57 -5.19
N ARG A 54 -11.97 0.28 -4.36
CA ARG A 54 -13.35 0.13 -3.88
C ARG A 54 -14.15 1.39 -4.17
N ASP A 55 -15.47 1.24 -4.15
CA ASP A 55 -16.42 2.35 -4.26
C ASP A 55 -16.18 3.27 -5.48
N LEU A 56 -15.79 2.69 -6.62
CA LEU A 56 -15.65 3.43 -7.87
C LEU A 56 -17.01 4.00 -8.28
N LYS A 57 -17.12 5.33 -8.28
CA LYS A 57 -18.31 6.08 -8.65
C LYS A 57 -17.93 7.21 -9.60
N ILE A 58 -18.76 7.44 -10.60
CA ILE A 58 -18.64 8.58 -11.51
C ILE A 58 -19.89 9.44 -11.31
N VAL A 59 -19.72 10.67 -10.85
CA VAL A 59 -20.81 11.62 -10.59
C VAL A 59 -20.46 12.95 -11.22
N ASN A 60 -21.25 13.42 -12.19
CA ASN A 60 -21.01 14.68 -12.92
C ASN A 60 -19.55 14.81 -13.38
N GLU A 61 -19.04 13.79 -14.08
CA GLU A 61 -17.65 13.72 -14.58
C GLU A 61 -16.56 13.58 -13.49
N HIS A 62 -16.91 13.62 -12.21
CA HIS A 62 -15.98 13.34 -11.11
C HIS A 62 -15.89 11.85 -10.80
N VAL A 63 -14.66 11.32 -10.85
CA VAL A 63 -14.37 9.94 -10.43
C VAL A 63 -13.99 9.92 -8.95
N SER A 64 -14.76 9.19 -8.15
CA SER A 64 -14.47 8.92 -6.75
C SER A 64 -14.17 7.44 -6.58
N TYR A 65 -13.13 7.12 -5.82
CA TYR A 65 -12.79 5.75 -5.45
C TYR A 65 -12.02 5.75 -4.13
N ARG A 66 -11.96 4.58 -3.49
CA ARG A 66 -11.10 4.32 -2.34
C ARG A 66 -10.03 3.34 -2.74
N VAL A 67 -8.82 3.56 -2.24
CA VAL A 67 -7.73 2.61 -2.37
C VAL A 67 -7.54 1.95 -1.03
N GLU A 68 -7.61 0.63 -1.03
CA GLU A 68 -7.33 -0.17 0.15
C GLU A 68 -6.13 -1.07 -0.11
N TYR A 69 -5.34 -1.28 0.94
CA TYR A 69 -4.22 -2.21 0.92
C TYR A 69 -4.42 -3.29 2.00
N ARG A 70 -3.76 -4.42 1.81
CA ARG A 70 -3.59 -5.46 2.82
C ARG A 70 -2.18 -6.03 2.70
N ARG A 71 -1.62 -6.54 3.81
CA ARG A 71 -0.34 -7.27 3.75
C ARG A 71 -0.50 -8.58 2.99
N LYS A 72 0.44 -8.88 2.11
CA LYS A 72 0.48 -10.19 1.46
C LYS A 72 0.87 -11.28 2.47
N PRO A 73 0.22 -12.46 2.45
CA PRO A 73 0.69 -13.61 3.20
C PRO A 73 2.10 -13.98 2.71
N GLY A 74 3.07 -14.06 3.62
CA GLY A 74 4.48 -14.37 3.29
C GLY A 74 5.43 -13.18 3.19
N ALA A 75 4.95 -11.93 3.34
CA ALA A 75 5.78 -10.72 3.36
C ALA A 75 6.78 -10.64 4.55
N ALA A 76 6.81 -11.64 5.44
CA ALA A 76 7.68 -11.72 6.61
C ALA A 76 8.93 -12.60 6.41
N THR A 77 9.13 -13.19 5.22
CA THR A 77 10.18 -14.18 4.97
C THR A 77 10.98 -13.84 3.73
N GLU A 78 11.79 -12.80 3.79
CA GLU A 78 13.14 -12.78 3.18
C GLU A 78 14.03 -11.94 4.12
N GLY A 79 14.86 -12.66 4.89
CA GLY A 79 15.86 -12.10 5.80
C GLY A 79 17.18 -11.82 5.11
#